data_AF-A0A655AIS6-F1
#
_entry.id   AF-A0A655AIS6-F1
#
_cell.length_a   1.000
_cell.length_b   1.000
_cell.length_c   1.000
_cell.angle_alpha   90.00
_cell.angle_beta   90.00
_cell.angle_gamma   90.00
#
_symmetry.space_group_name_H-M   'P 1'
#
loop_
_entity.id
_entity.type
_entity.pdbx_description
1 polymer ?
#
loop_
_entity_poly.entity_id
_entity_poly.type
_entity_poly.pdbx_seq_one_letter_code
_entity_poly.pdbx_strand_id
1 'polypeptide(L)'
;MIEARFGEPGGRELDLWLHRAAVDLVAVHADQADAARAAYRTYGKGRHRAGLNYGDCFSYGLAKISGQPLLFKGEDFQHTDIATVALP
;
A
#
# COMPACT_ATOMS: atom_id res chain seq x y z
N MET A 1 11.49 6.34 -6.19
CA MET A 1 11.02 5.84 -7.50
C MET A 1 12.02 4.80 -7.98
N ILE A 2 11.59 3.68 -8.58
CA ILE A 2 12.49 2.59 -9.01
C ILE A 2 13.53 3.09 -10.03
N GLU A 3 13.13 3.96 -10.96
CA GLU A 3 14.05 4.60 -11.91
C GLU A 3 15.09 5.50 -11.21
N ALA A 4 14.70 6.22 -10.15
CA ALA A 4 15.65 7.02 -9.37
C ALA A 4 16.71 6.17 -8.64
N ARG A 5 16.46 4.86 -8.47
CA ARG A 5 17.37 3.93 -7.79
C ARG A 5 18.15 3.02 -8.75
N PHE A 6 17.60 2.73 -9.93
CA PHE A 6 18.15 1.74 -10.87
C PHE A 6 18.28 2.25 -12.32
N GLY A 7 17.99 3.53 -12.57
CA GLY A 7 18.00 4.14 -13.90
C GLY A 7 16.81 3.68 -14.77
N GLU A 8 16.86 4.04 -16.05
CA GLU A 8 15.86 3.67 -17.07
C GLU A 8 15.56 2.15 -17.14
N PRO A 9 16.53 1.22 -16.97
CA PRO A 9 16.24 -0.21 -16.93
C PRO A 9 15.29 -0.61 -15.80
N GLY A 10 15.32 0.11 -14.68
CA GLY A 10 14.46 -0.16 -13.53
C GLY A 10 12.97 0.03 -13.83
N GLY A 11 12.60 1.04 -14.61
CA GLY A 11 11.21 1.26 -15.04
C GLY A 11 10.69 0.10 -15.88
N ARG A 12 11.49 -0.33 -16.87
CA ARG A 12 11.14 -1.45 -17.75
C ARG A 12 10.99 -2.77 -17.00
N GLU A 13 11.88 -3.07 -16.05
CA GLU A 13 11.78 -4.27 -15.22
C GLU A 13 10.52 -4.28 -14.35
N LEU A 14 10.11 -3.12 -13.81
CA LEU A 14 8.86 -2.99 -13.07
C LEU A 14 7.65 -3.29 -13.97
N ASP A 15 7.60 -2.71 -15.16
CA ASP A 15 6.49 -2.92 -16.10
C ASP A 15 6.37 -4.40 -16.51
N LEU A 16 7.50 -5.06 -16.78
CA LEU A 16 7.53 -6.49 -17.07
C LEU A 16 7.03 -7.33 -15.90
N TRP A 17 7.39 -6.96 -14.67
CA TRP A 17 6.94 -7.64 -13.47
C TRP A 17 5.43 -7.49 -13.26
N LEU A 18 4.90 -6.26 -13.39
CA LEU A 18 3.46 -5.98 -13.29
C LEU A 18 2.66 -6.77 -14.30
N HIS A 19 3.12 -6.80 -15.56
CA HIS A 19 2.48 -7.57 -16.62
C HIS A 19 2.51 -9.09 -16.34
N ARG A 20 3.67 -9.63 -15.94
CA ARG A 20 3.84 -11.07 -15.69
C ARG A 20 3.00 -11.55 -14.50
N ALA A 21 2.88 -10.74 -13.47
CA ALA A 21 2.07 -11.04 -12.29
C ALA A 21 0.57 -10.75 -12.51
N ALA A 22 0.18 -10.23 -13.68
CA ALA A 22 -1.19 -9.83 -14.01
C ALA A 22 -1.81 -8.91 -12.95
N VAL A 23 -1.04 -7.89 -12.53
CA VAL A 23 -1.49 -6.93 -11.52
C VAL A 23 -2.60 -6.06 -12.08
N ASP A 24 -3.70 -5.96 -11.35
CA ASP A 24 -4.78 -5.02 -11.65
C ASP A 24 -4.50 -3.65 -11.00
N LEU A 25 -4.49 -2.59 -11.82
CA LEU A 25 -4.24 -1.23 -11.37
C LEU A 25 -5.56 -0.54 -11.07
N VAL A 26 -5.90 -0.48 -9.79
CA VAL A 26 -7.14 0.15 -9.33
C VAL A 26 -6.94 1.66 -9.12
N ALA A 27 -7.84 2.46 -9.69
CA ALA A 27 -7.83 3.91 -9.47
C ALA A 27 -8.17 4.24 -8.01
N VAL A 28 -7.54 5.31 -7.52
CA VAL A 28 -7.85 5.83 -6.17
C VAL A 28 -9.17 6.59 -6.23
N HIS A 29 -10.20 6.03 -5.60
CA HIS A 29 -11.52 6.63 -5.50
C HIS A 29 -11.70 7.39 -4.17
N ALA A 30 -12.75 8.23 -4.11
CA ALA A 30 -12.99 9.11 -2.96
C ALA A 30 -13.23 8.34 -1.66
N ASP A 31 -13.91 7.19 -1.73
CA ASP A 31 -14.15 6.30 -0.60
C ASP A 31 -12.85 5.73 0.00
N GLN A 32 -11.90 5.33 -0.85
CA GLN A 32 -10.57 4.89 -0.44
C GLN A 32 -9.80 6.03 0.24
N ALA A 33 -9.88 7.25 -0.30
CA ALA A 33 -9.24 8.43 0.29
C ALA A 33 -9.86 8.80 1.65
N ASP A 34 -11.18 8.72 1.80
CA ASP A 34 -11.87 8.98 3.05
C ASP A 34 -11.53 7.94 4.12
N ALA A 35 -11.50 6.66 3.75
CA ALA A 35 -11.08 5.57 4.64
C ALA A 35 -9.64 5.76 5.10
N ALA A 36 -8.73 6.07 4.17
CA ALA A 36 -7.32 6.30 4.49
C ALA A 36 -7.11 7.53 5.38
N ARG A 37 -7.86 8.61 5.13
CA ARG A 37 -7.85 9.82 5.98
C ARG A 37 -8.29 9.51 7.41
N ALA A 38 -9.30 8.67 7.58
CA ALA A 38 -9.74 8.22 8.90
C ALA A 38 -8.67 7.36 9.58
N ALA A 39 -8.08 6.41 8.85
CA ALA A 39 -7.02 5.55 9.34
C ALA A 39 -5.76 6.30 9.75
N TYR A 40 -5.34 7.31 9.01
CA TYR A 40 -4.16 8.11 9.34
C TYR A 40 -4.29 8.84 10.69
N ARG A 41 -5.51 9.21 11.11
CA ARG A 41 -5.73 9.78 12.45
C ARG A 41 -5.46 8.78 13.58
N THR A 42 -5.67 7.49 13.32
CA THR A 42 -5.53 6.40 14.29
C THR A 42 -4.17 5.71 14.21
N TYR A 43 -3.64 5.51 13.00
CA TYR A 43 -2.47 4.67 12.69
C TYR A 43 -1.32 5.47 12.04
N GLY A 44 -1.44 6.79 11.95
CA GLY A 44 -0.43 7.63 11.32
C GLY A 44 0.89 7.69 12.11
N LYS A 45 1.99 7.80 11.37
CA LYS A 45 3.34 7.93 11.93
C LYS A 45 3.42 9.08 12.95
N GLY A 46 4.04 8.80 14.10
CA GLY A 46 4.21 9.75 15.21
C GLY A 46 3.05 9.79 16.20
N ARG A 47 1.92 9.14 15.91
CA ARG A 47 0.75 9.09 16.81
C ARG A 47 0.42 7.68 17.29
N HIS A 48 0.76 6.65 16.51
CA HIS A 48 0.49 5.25 16.81
C HIS A 48 1.73 4.37 16.57
N ARG A 49 1.68 3.14 17.08
CA ARG A 49 2.77 2.16 16.85
C ARG A 49 2.78 1.62 15.42
N ALA A 50 1.60 1.56 14.80
CA ALA A 50 1.50 1.54 13.34
C ALA A 50 1.97 2.89 12.80
N GLY A 51 2.80 2.86 11.77
CA GLY A 51 3.57 4.00 11.30
C GLY A 51 3.14 4.52 9.94
N LEU A 52 1.84 4.50 9.63
CA LEU A 52 1.36 4.80 8.28
C LEU A 52 1.86 6.18 7.83
N ASN A 53 2.50 6.20 6.66
CA ASN A 53 2.89 7.40 5.94
C ASN A 53 1.86 7.73 4.85
N TYR A 54 2.06 8.83 4.11
CA TYR A 54 1.13 9.26 3.06
C TYR A 54 1.00 8.26 1.89
N GLY A 55 2.09 7.57 1.53
CA GLY A 55 2.05 6.52 0.52
C GLY A 55 1.27 5.29 0.99
N ASP A 56 1.39 4.94 2.27
CA ASP A 56 0.69 3.80 2.85
C ASP A 56 -0.83 3.96 2.85
N CYS A 57 -1.31 5.22 2.87
CA CYS A 57 -2.74 5.55 2.80
C CYS A 57 -3.42 4.97 1.55
N PHE A 58 -2.75 4.92 0.40
CA PHE A 58 -3.35 4.40 -0.83
C PHE A 58 -3.56 2.88 -0.74
N SER A 59 -2.53 2.16 -0.31
CA SER A 59 -2.61 0.70 -0.09
C SER A 59 -3.62 0.36 1.00
N TYR A 60 -3.63 1.12 2.10
CA TYR A 60 -4.60 0.96 3.17
C TYR A 60 -6.03 1.18 2.65
N GLY A 61 -6.27 2.29 1.93
CA GLY A 61 -7.59 2.64 1.42
C GLY A 61 -8.15 1.56 0.50
N LEU A 62 -7.34 1.06 -0.44
CA LEU A 62 -7.74 -0.03 -1.32
C LEU A 62 -8.04 -1.32 -0.54
N ALA A 63 -7.17 -1.73 0.38
CA ALA A 63 -7.40 -2.92 1.22
C ALA A 63 -8.67 -2.79 2.07
N LYS A 64 -8.91 -1.60 2.63
CA LYS A 64 -10.07 -1.34 3.49
C LYS A 64 -11.39 -1.40 2.73
N ILE A 65 -11.44 -0.81 1.53
CA ILE A 65 -12.66 -0.76 0.71
C ILE A 65 -12.91 -2.09 -0.02
N SER A 66 -11.87 -2.75 -0.52
CA SER A 66 -12.00 -4.05 -1.20
C SER A 66 -12.22 -5.23 -0.23
N GLY A 67 -11.85 -5.07 1.04
CA GLY A 67 -11.84 -6.15 2.04
C GLY A 67 -10.76 -7.20 1.80
N GLN A 68 -9.84 -6.98 0.86
CA GLN A 68 -8.75 -7.90 0.55
C GLN A 68 -7.54 -7.71 1.50
N PRO A 69 -6.80 -8.78 1.82
CA PRO A 69 -5.62 -8.68 2.67
C PRO A 69 -4.46 -7.96 1.94
N LEU A 70 -3.68 -7.19 2.70
CA LEU A 70 -2.53 -6.46 2.16
C LEU A 70 -1.23 -7.28 2.30
N LEU A 71 -0.50 -7.40 1.18
CA LEU A 71 0.88 -7.89 1.17
C LEU A 71 1.83 -6.70 1.34
N PHE A 72 2.67 -6.73 2.36
CA PHE A 72 3.64 -5.66 2.64
C PHE A 72 4.90 -6.25 3.30
N LYS A 73 5.92 -5.40 3.44
CA LYS A 73 7.14 -5.70 4.20
C LYS A 73 7.41 -4.56 5.18
N GLY A 74 7.84 -4.89 6.40
CA GLY A 74 8.13 -3.95 7.47
C GLY A 74 7.09 -3.99 8.58
N GLU A 75 6.96 -2.89 9.31
CA GLU A 75 6.13 -2.79 10.52
C GLU A 75 4.88 -1.92 10.31
N ASP A 76 4.82 -1.17 9.21
CA ASP A 76 3.89 -0.03 9.06
C ASP A 76 2.41 -0.44 9.14
N PHE A 77 2.07 -1.65 8.68
CA PHE A 77 0.71 -2.18 8.69
C PHE A 77 0.43 -3.22 9.80
N GLN A 78 1.43 -3.63 10.59
CA GLN A 78 1.29 -4.73 11.56
C GLN A 78 0.29 -4.46 12.68
N HIS A 79 0.04 -3.20 13.00
CA HIS A 79 -0.87 -2.78 14.07
C HIS A 79 -2.02 -1.95 13.52
N THR A 80 -2.53 -2.35 12.36
CA THR A 80 -3.72 -1.76 11.74
C THR A 80 -4.90 -2.73 11.83
N ASP A 81 -6.06 -2.29 11.36
CA ASP A 81 -7.32 -3.03 11.37
C ASP A 81 -7.67 -3.65 10.00
N ILE A 82 -6.70 -3.79 9.10
CA ILE A 82 -6.85 -4.50 7.83
C ILE A 82 -6.17 -5.88 7.92
N ALA A 83 -6.69 -6.84 7.16
CA ALA A 83 -6.09 -8.17 7.07
C ALA A 83 -4.73 -8.11 6.35
N THR A 84 -3.82 -9.01 6.71
CA THR A 84 -2.48 -9.10 6.13
C THR A 84 -2.28 -10.46 5.48
N VAL A 85 -1.53 -10.50 4.38
CA VAL A 85 -1.16 -11.76 3.73
C VAL A 85 -0.06 -12.44 4.55
N ALA A 86 -0.32 -13.66 5.02
CA ALA A 86 0.71 -14.50 5.63
C ALA A 86 1.60 -15.08 4.54
N LEU A 87 2.92 -14.98 4.72
CA LEU A 87 3.87 -15.67 3.85
C LEU A 87 3.85 -17.17 4.16
N PRO A 88 3.93 -18.04 3.13
CA PRO A 88 3.94 -19.49 3.30
C PRO A 88 5.22 -19.99 4.00
#